data_AF-A0A5C7X1Z7-F1
#
_entry.id   AF-A0A5C7X1Z7-F1
#
_cell.length_a   1.000
_cell.length_b   1.000
_cell.length_c   1.000
_cell.angle_alpha   90.00
_cell.angle_beta   90.00
_cell.angle_gamma   90.00
#
_symmetry.space_group_name_H-M   'P 1'
#
loop_
_entity.id
_entity.type
_entity.pdbx_description
1 polymer ?
#
loop_
_entity_poly.entity_id
_entity_poly.type
_entity_poly.pdbx_seq_one_letter_code
_entity_poly.pdbx_strand_id
1 'polypeptide(L)'
;MFDDFSSDLRQEIAQSAARLMFEEGISDYGRAKRKAVKLMGIQQDAPLPTNAEIDSALREYHALYADENDAAHLLELRQAALHTMQLLKKFNPHLIGSVMEGTAGPYADTDIHVFAESGKELEIYLLNQNVPYRLDEQQFRMSDRPGKQKHDLVRKRVPVLLVETRFGTQRISVFETDDIRTAPRKNGEKSGIHRMNLLQLTEALSAGKSLSE
;
A
#
# COMPACT_ATOMS: atom_id res chain seq x y z
N MET A 1 -4.85 34.21 14.70
CA MET A 1 -5.27 33.09 15.58
C MET A 1 -6.45 32.33 14.95
N PHE A 2 -6.39 32.04 13.65
CA PHE A 2 -7.42 31.27 12.91
C PHE A 2 -6.83 30.07 12.15
N ASP A 3 -5.50 29.91 12.15
CA ASP A 3 -4.81 28.78 11.49
C ASP A 3 -4.85 27.48 12.33
N ASP A 4 -4.87 27.58 13.67
CA ASP A 4 -4.85 26.39 14.55
C ASP A 4 -6.09 25.50 14.40
N PHE A 5 -7.30 26.09 14.27
CA PHE A 5 -8.53 25.31 14.11
C PHE A 5 -8.56 24.46 12.82
N SER A 6 -7.92 24.93 11.75
CA SER A 6 -7.79 24.18 10.49
C SER A 6 -6.76 23.06 10.61
N SER A 7 -5.76 23.23 11.48
CA SER A 7 -4.75 22.22 11.79
C SER A 7 -5.33 21.11 12.67
N ASP A 8 -6.06 21.47 13.73
CA ASP A 8 -6.68 20.50 14.66
C ASP A 8 -7.71 19.62 13.96
N LEU A 9 -8.60 20.23 13.16
CA LEU A 9 -9.60 19.48 12.40
C LEU A 9 -8.95 18.56 11.36
N ARG A 10 -7.85 18.98 10.73
CA ARG A 10 -7.09 18.15 9.79
C ARG A 10 -6.46 16.95 10.48
N GLN A 11 -5.92 17.15 11.69
CA GLN A 11 -5.34 16.08 12.49
C GLN A 11 -6.40 15.08 12.95
N GLU A 12 -7.58 15.56 13.37
CA GLU A 12 -8.71 14.68 13.70
C GLU A 12 -9.12 13.84 12.48
N ILE A 13 -9.27 14.46 11.30
CA ILE A 13 -9.57 13.73 10.06
C ILE A 13 -8.47 12.70 9.75
N ALA A 14 -7.20 13.00 10.00
CA ALA A 14 -6.09 12.06 9.80
C ALA A 14 -6.19 10.86 10.75
N GLN A 15 -6.47 11.08 12.03
CA GLN A 15 -6.66 10.03 13.03
C GLN A 15 -7.88 9.15 12.72
N SER A 16 -9.00 9.76 12.35
CA SER A 16 -10.21 9.04 11.95
C SER A 16 -9.99 8.22 10.67
N ALA A 17 -9.30 8.80 9.68
CA ALA A 17 -8.91 8.06 8.48
C ALA A 17 -8.00 6.88 8.83
N ALA A 18 -6.96 7.07 9.65
CA ALA A 18 -6.07 6.01 10.10
C ALA A 18 -6.82 4.88 10.81
N ARG A 19 -7.75 5.23 11.71
CA ARG A 19 -8.62 4.27 12.39
C ARG A 19 -9.45 3.44 11.41
N LEU A 20 -10.06 4.08 10.40
CA LEU A 20 -10.83 3.36 9.37
C LEU A 20 -9.94 2.43 8.52
N MET A 21 -8.71 2.85 8.22
CA MET A 21 -7.76 2.02 7.49
C MET A 21 -7.37 0.78 8.32
N PHE A 22 -7.18 0.94 9.63
CA PHE A 22 -6.82 -0.14 10.54
C PHE A 22 -7.99 -1.09 10.85
N GLU A 23 -9.11 -0.54 11.33
CA GLU A 23 -10.26 -1.32 11.82
C GLU A 23 -11.12 -1.89 10.68
N GLU A 24 -11.20 -1.22 9.54
CA GLU A 24 -12.07 -1.64 8.43
C GLU A 24 -11.31 -2.09 7.17
N GLY A 25 -9.97 -2.05 7.18
CA GLY A 25 -9.14 -2.50 6.05
C GLY A 25 -9.22 -1.61 4.81
N ILE A 26 -9.55 -0.33 4.95
CA ILE A 26 -9.59 0.58 3.79
C ILE A 26 -8.16 0.86 3.31
N SER A 27 -7.74 0.27 2.19
CA SER A 27 -6.40 0.48 1.60
C SER A 27 -6.26 1.81 0.82
N ASP A 28 -7.37 2.39 0.32
CA ASP A 28 -7.34 3.64 -0.42
C ASP A 28 -7.50 4.88 0.51
N TYR A 29 -6.43 5.67 0.63
CA TYR A 29 -6.40 6.91 1.42
C TYR A 29 -7.51 7.90 1.03
N GLY A 30 -7.87 8.00 -0.25
CA GLY A 30 -8.91 8.90 -0.71
C GLY A 30 -10.32 8.45 -0.29
N ARG A 31 -10.57 7.13 -0.25
CA ARG A 31 -11.78 6.54 0.34
C ARG A 31 -11.79 6.73 1.85
N ALA A 32 -10.67 6.49 2.52
CA ALA A 32 -10.52 6.68 3.97
C ALA A 32 -10.82 8.13 4.38
N LYS A 33 -10.20 9.12 3.72
CA LYS A 33 -10.47 10.56 3.97
C LYS A 33 -11.93 10.92 3.78
N ARG A 34 -12.54 10.52 2.66
CA ARG A 34 -13.95 10.82 2.37
C ARG A 34 -14.88 10.18 3.38
N LYS A 35 -14.58 8.96 3.83
CA LYS A 35 -15.37 8.27 4.85
C LYS A 35 -15.19 8.92 6.22
N ALA A 36 -13.97 9.31 6.60
CA ALA A 36 -13.69 10.03 7.84
C ALA A 36 -14.46 11.37 7.92
N VAL A 37 -14.38 12.19 6.87
CA VAL A 37 -15.12 13.47 6.75
C VAL A 37 -16.63 13.23 6.88
N LYS A 38 -17.15 12.18 6.24
CA LYS A 38 -18.57 11.82 6.30
C LYS A 38 -19.00 11.39 7.70
N LEU A 39 -18.20 10.58 8.39
CA LEU A 39 -18.48 10.13 9.76
C LEU A 39 -18.47 11.29 10.76
N MET A 40 -17.61 12.28 10.52
CA MET A 40 -17.51 13.50 11.33
C MET A 40 -18.61 14.54 11.00
N GLY A 41 -19.47 14.27 10.02
CA GLY A 41 -20.57 15.18 9.65
C GLY A 41 -20.11 16.49 9.02
N ILE A 42 -18.88 16.57 8.51
CA ILE A 42 -18.31 17.80 7.95
C ILE A 42 -18.92 18.04 6.55
N GLN A 43 -19.64 19.16 6.40
CA GLN A 43 -20.39 19.52 5.17
C GLN A 43 -19.68 20.58 4.30
N GLN A 44 -18.65 21.25 4.82
CA GLN A 44 -17.88 22.31 4.14
C GLN A 44 -16.56 21.79 3.56
N ASP A 45 -15.78 22.67 2.90
CA ASP A 45 -14.41 22.40 2.42
C ASP A 45 -13.50 21.96 3.58
N ALA A 46 -13.50 20.66 3.85
CA ALA A 46 -12.72 20.06 4.92
C ALA A 46 -11.22 20.20 4.62
N PRO A 47 -10.39 20.58 5.60
CA PRO A 47 -8.94 20.57 5.43
C PRO A 47 -8.47 19.11 5.34
N LEU A 48 -8.38 18.58 4.11
CA LEU A 48 -8.01 17.18 3.91
C LEU A 48 -6.54 16.97 4.29
N PRO A 49 -6.23 15.98 5.13
CA PRO A 49 -4.85 15.65 5.45
C PRO A 49 -4.12 15.11 4.23
N THR A 50 -2.81 15.24 4.23
CA THR A 50 -1.89 14.55 3.34
C THR A 50 -1.83 13.06 3.69
N ASN A 51 -1.33 12.24 2.77
CA ASN A 51 -1.17 10.81 3.05
C ASN A 51 -0.10 10.57 4.12
N ALA A 52 0.95 11.41 4.17
CA ALA A 52 1.99 11.33 5.19
C ALA A 52 1.44 11.60 6.61
N GLU A 53 0.50 12.54 6.74
CA GLU A 53 -0.19 12.79 8.02
C GLU A 53 -1.05 11.59 8.44
N ILE A 54 -1.73 10.93 7.48
CA ILE A 54 -2.47 9.70 7.77
C ILE A 54 -1.52 8.56 8.16
N ASP A 55 -0.38 8.40 7.49
CA ASP A 55 0.61 7.38 7.83
C ASP A 55 1.20 7.60 9.23
N SER A 56 1.47 8.87 9.59
CA SER A 56 1.91 9.20 10.95
C SER A 56 0.84 8.83 11.98
N ALA A 57 -0.40 9.23 11.74
CA ALA A 57 -1.52 8.89 12.62
C ALA A 57 -1.76 7.37 12.70
N LEU A 58 -1.54 6.64 11.61
CA LEU A 58 -1.65 5.18 11.57
C LEU A 58 -0.54 4.52 12.40
N ARG A 59 0.69 5.00 12.31
CA ARG A 59 1.80 4.53 13.16
C ARG A 59 1.55 4.81 14.63
N GLU A 60 1.06 6.00 14.96
CA GLU A 60 0.69 6.37 16.34
C GLU A 60 -0.45 5.48 16.86
N TYR A 61 -1.49 5.28 16.05
CA TYR A 61 -2.61 4.40 16.40
C TYR A 61 -2.13 2.96 16.62
N HIS A 62 -1.29 2.44 15.72
CA HIS A 62 -0.64 1.14 15.91
C HIS A 62 0.18 1.08 17.21
N ALA A 63 1.00 2.08 17.51
CA ALA A 63 1.83 2.07 18.71
C ALA A 63 1.00 2.06 20.01
N LEU A 64 -0.21 2.65 19.98
CA LEU A 64 -1.11 2.73 21.14
C LEU A 64 -1.99 1.49 21.30
N TYR A 65 -2.39 0.86 20.20
CA TYR A 65 -3.43 -0.18 20.19
C TYR A 65 -2.97 -1.54 19.66
N ALA A 66 -1.72 -1.69 19.19
CA ALA A 66 -1.22 -2.96 18.72
C ALA A 66 -1.01 -3.93 19.89
N ASP A 67 -1.59 -5.12 19.79
CA ASP A 67 -1.42 -6.22 20.74
C ASP A 67 -0.43 -7.28 20.17
N GLU A 68 0.00 -8.24 20.98
CA GLU A 68 0.88 -9.35 20.54
C GLU A 68 0.29 -10.12 19.34
N ASN A 69 -1.04 -10.15 19.24
CA ASN A 69 -1.76 -10.75 18.12
C ASN A 69 -1.46 -10.05 16.77
N ASP A 70 -1.20 -8.74 16.77
CA ASP A 70 -0.88 -7.98 15.56
C ASP A 70 0.53 -8.28 15.06
N ALA A 71 1.48 -8.52 15.97
CA ALA A 71 2.84 -8.91 15.59
C ALA A 71 2.88 -10.30 14.94
N ALA A 72 2.13 -11.26 15.50
CA ALA A 72 1.97 -12.59 14.91
C ALA A 72 1.29 -12.52 13.55
N HIS A 73 0.20 -11.74 13.44
CA HIS A 73 -0.52 -11.55 12.19
C HIS A 73 0.35 -10.91 11.10
N LEU A 74 1.11 -9.86 11.44
CA LEU A 74 2.05 -9.22 10.51
C LEU A 74 3.10 -10.20 10.00
N LEU A 75 3.59 -11.10 10.85
CA LEU A 75 4.53 -12.14 10.46
C LEU A 75 3.90 -13.15 9.48
N GLU A 76 2.65 -13.54 9.72
CA GLU A 76 1.88 -14.38 8.78
C GLU A 76 1.69 -13.69 7.42
N LEU A 77 1.32 -12.41 7.41
CA LEU A 77 1.17 -11.61 6.19
C LEU A 77 2.50 -11.55 5.40
N ARG A 78 3.63 -11.31 6.09
CA ARG A 78 4.95 -11.28 5.45
C ARG A 78 5.37 -12.64 4.90
N GLN A 79 5.05 -13.74 5.58
CA GLN A 79 5.30 -15.09 5.07
C GLN A 79 4.44 -15.40 3.84
N ALA A 80 3.15 -15.02 3.87
CA ALA A 80 2.25 -15.18 2.75
C ALA A 80 2.71 -14.36 1.54
N ALA A 81 3.13 -13.12 1.77
CA ALA A 81 3.72 -12.26 0.76
C ALA A 81 4.99 -12.89 0.17
N LEU A 82 5.88 -13.43 1.01
CA LEU A 82 7.10 -14.09 0.55
C LEU A 82 6.79 -15.26 -0.40
N HIS A 83 5.82 -16.11 -0.06
CA HIS A 83 5.40 -17.22 -0.94
C HIS A 83 4.89 -16.72 -2.29
N THR A 84 4.06 -15.69 -2.32
CA THR A 84 3.58 -15.10 -3.57
C THR A 84 4.72 -14.46 -4.36
N MET A 85 5.62 -13.73 -3.70
CA MET A 85 6.79 -13.16 -4.36
C MET A 85 7.73 -14.25 -4.91
N GLN A 86 7.83 -15.41 -4.27
CA GLN A 86 8.60 -16.54 -4.80
C GLN A 86 7.94 -17.13 -6.06
N LEU A 87 6.62 -17.29 -6.06
CA LEU A 87 5.85 -17.69 -7.24
C LEU A 87 6.05 -16.69 -8.40
N LEU A 88 6.06 -15.40 -8.09
CA LEU A 88 6.18 -14.32 -9.06
C LEU A 88 7.63 -13.91 -9.35
N LYS A 89 8.63 -14.66 -8.90
CA LYS A 89 10.06 -14.29 -8.95
C LYS A 89 10.52 -13.83 -10.34
N LYS A 90 9.97 -14.43 -11.41
CA LYS A 90 10.31 -14.07 -12.79
C LYS A 90 9.94 -12.62 -13.16
N PHE A 91 9.00 -12.00 -12.45
CA PHE A 91 8.52 -10.64 -12.67
C PHE A 91 9.13 -9.62 -11.68
N ASN A 92 10.24 -9.97 -11.03
CA ASN A 92 10.94 -9.09 -10.09
C ASN A 92 10.01 -8.46 -9.01
N PRO A 93 9.36 -9.27 -8.16
CA PRO A 93 8.36 -8.78 -7.23
C PRO A 93 8.97 -8.00 -6.06
N HIS A 94 8.27 -6.95 -5.65
CA HIS A 94 8.64 -6.07 -4.55
C HIS A 94 7.44 -5.84 -3.63
N LEU A 95 7.62 -6.11 -2.34
CA LEU A 95 6.62 -5.82 -1.31
C LEU A 95 6.61 -4.32 -1.01
N ILE A 96 5.42 -3.74 -0.91
CA ILE A 96 5.21 -2.34 -0.57
C ILE A 96 4.09 -2.19 0.47
N GLY A 97 3.84 -0.96 0.92
CA GLY A 97 2.69 -0.64 1.77
C GLY A 97 2.85 -1.08 3.22
N SER A 98 1.71 -1.24 3.89
CA SER A 98 1.60 -1.44 5.34
C SER A 98 2.30 -2.71 5.85
N VAL A 99 2.23 -3.81 5.09
CA VAL A 99 2.88 -5.10 5.45
C VAL A 99 4.41 -4.98 5.47
N MET A 100 4.96 -4.16 4.58
CA MET A 100 6.39 -3.86 4.56
C MET A 100 6.77 -2.89 5.68
N GLU A 101 6.05 -1.78 5.83
CA GLU A 101 6.29 -0.76 6.86
C GLU A 101 6.04 -1.28 8.30
N GLY A 102 5.31 -2.39 8.45
CA GLY A 102 4.96 -2.97 9.75
C GLY A 102 3.74 -2.32 10.41
N THR A 103 2.95 -1.57 9.65
CA THR A 103 1.72 -0.90 10.08
C THR A 103 0.49 -1.58 9.46
N ALA A 104 0.55 -2.90 9.30
CA ALA A 104 -0.56 -3.69 8.76
C ALA A 104 -1.53 -4.02 9.88
N GLY A 105 -2.75 -3.51 9.78
CA GLY A 105 -3.85 -3.92 10.66
C GLY A 105 -4.44 -5.29 10.28
N PRO A 106 -5.42 -5.78 11.06
CA PRO A 106 -6.04 -7.10 10.89
C PRO A 106 -6.69 -7.35 9.53
N TYR A 107 -7.03 -6.29 8.80
CA TYR A 107 -7.69 -6.33 7.50
C TYR A 107 -6.83 -5.68 6.41
N ALA A 108 -5.52 -5.57 6.64
CA ALA A 108 -4.62 -4.96 5.68
C ALA A 108 -4.43 -5.86 4.45
N ASP A 109 -4.70 -5.29 3.28
CA ASP A 109 -4.32 -5.90 2.02
C ASP A 109 -2.78 -5.96 1.88
N THR A 110 -2.28 -6.97 1.17
CA THR A 110 -0.86 -7.07 0.85
C THR A 110 -0.61 -6.50 -0.54
N ASP A 111 0.12 -5.39 -0.63
CA ASP A 111 0.46 -4.76 -1.91
C ASP A 111 1.82 -5.25 -2.44
N ILE A 112 1.82 -5.81 -3.64
CA ILE A 112 3.02 -6.30 -4.33
C ILE A 112 3.14 -5.60 -5.68
N HIS A 113 4.30 -5.03 -5.95
CA HIS A 113 4.64 -4.49 -7.26
C HIS A 113 5.45 -5.52 -8.05
N VAL A 114 5.09 -5.71 -9.31
CA VAL A 114 5.81 -6.58 -10.24
C VAL A 114 6.11 -5.81 -11.54
N PHE A 115 7.16 -6.24 -12.22
CA PHE A 115 7.65 -5.64 -13.45
C PHE A 115 7.66 -6.71 -14.54
N ALA A 116 6.80 -6.52 -15.53
CA ALA A 116 6.61 -7.43 -16.64
C ALA A 116 6.68 -6.67 -17.97
N GLU A 117 6.87 -7.38 -19.08
CA GLU A 117 6.80 -6.76 -20.41
C GLU A 117 5.37 -6.30 -20.72
N SER A 118 4.36 -7.00 -20.19
CA SER A 118 2.96 -6.58 -20.26
C SER A 118 2.11 -7.16 -19.13
N GLY A 119 1.02 -6.49 -18.78
CA GLY A 119 0.01 -6.99 -17.83
C GLY A 119 -0.51 -8.38 -18.18
N LYS A 120 -0.71 -8.64 -19.47
CA LYS A 120 -1.19 -9.93 -20.00
C LYS A 120 -0.23 -11.09 -19.71
N GLU A 121 1.07 -10.82 -19.66
CA GLU A 121 2.06 -11.87 -19.39
C GLU A 121 1.86 -12.47 -17.99
N LEU A 122 1.56 -11.61 -17.01
CA LEU A 122 1.27 -12.03 -15.65
C LEU A 122 -0.08 -12.73 -15.54
N GLU A 123 -1.10 -12.23 -16.23
CA GLU A 123 -2.41 -12.91 -16.30
C GLU A 123 -2.27 -14.34 -16.83
N ILE A 124 -1.59 -14.53 -17.97
CA ILE A 124 -1.33 -15.86 -18.54
C ILE A 124 -0.55 -16.73 -17.57
N TYR A 125 0.43 -16.17 -16.87
CA TYR A 125 1.21 -16.91 -15.89
C TYR A 125 0.34 -17.41 -14.73
N LEU A 126 -0.51 -16.56 -14.15
CA LEU A 126 -1.41 -16.94 -13.06
C LEU A 126 -2.43 -18.00 -13.51
N LEU A 127 -2.98 -17.87 -14.72
CA LEU A 127 -3.85 -18.88 -15.31
C LEU A 127 -3.15 -20.23 -15.44
N ASN A 128 -1.91 -20.25 -15.94
CA ASN A 128 -1.13 -21.49 -16.07
C ASN A 128 -0.80 -22.14 -14.72
N GLN A 129 -0.71 -21.35 -13.65
CA GLN A 129 -0.52 -21.84 -12.28
C GLN A 129 -1.85 -22.18 -11.59
N ASN A 130 -2.99 -22.08 -12.29
CA ASN A 130 -4.34 -22.24 -11.75
C ASN A 130 -4.62 -21.35 -10.52
N VAL A 131 -4.05 -20.15 -10.50
CA VAL A 131 -4.28 -19.17 -9.43
C VAL A 131 -5.47 -18.30 -9.84
N PRO A 132 -6.60 -18.33 -9.09
CA PRO A 132 -7.73 -17.47 -9.37
C PRO A 132 -7.36 -16.01 -9.05
N TYR A 133 -7.76 -15.09 -9.92
CA TYR A 133 -7.56 -13.66 -9.73
C TYR A 133 -8.76 -12.86 -10.21
N ARG A 134 -8.87 -11.62 -9.73
CA ARG A 134 -9.77 -10.60 -10.27
C ARG A 134 -8.97 -9.44 -10.83
N LEU A 135 -9.48 -8.82 -11.88
CA LEU A 135 -8.89 -7.63 -12.46
C LEU A 135 -9.43 -6.37 -11.79
N ASP A 136 -8.52 -5.44 -11.52
CA ASP A 136 -8.77 -4.10 -11.03
C ASP A 136 -7.79 -3.13 -11.72
N GLU A 137 -8.01 -1.84 -11.58
CA GLU A 137 -7.15 -0.80 -12.14
C GLU A 137 -6.82 0.25 -11.08
N GLN A 138 -5.55 0.63 -10.98
CA GLN A 138 -5.12 1.67 -10.04
C GLN A 138 -4.33 2.75 -10.76
N GLN A 139 -4.58 4.01 -10.37
CA GLN A 139 -3.83 5.16 -10.87
C GLN A 139 -2.64 5.45 -9.97
N PHE A 140 -1.45 5.44 -10.56
CA PHE A 140 -0.21 5.81 -9.87
C PHE A 140 0.35 7.11 -10.44
N ARG A 141 0.88 7.95 -9.56
CA ARG A 141 1.58 9.18 -9.97
C ARG A 141 3.03 8.84 -10.29
N MET A 142 3.47 9.09 -11.52
CA MET A 142 4.82 8.73 -11.99
C MET A 142 5.83 9.86 -11.88
N SER A 143 5.38 11.12 -11.94
CA SER A 143 6.26 12.29 -11.89
C SER A 143 5.60 13.46 -11.15
N ASP A 144 6.43 14.32 -10.56
CA ASP A 144 5.98 15.60 -9.97
C ASP A 144 6.05 16.78 -10.94
N ARG A 145 6.81 16.64 -12.02
CA ARG A 145 6.91 17.66 -13.05
C ARG A 145 5.94 17.29 -14.19
N PRO A 146 5.13 18.24 -14.69
CA PRO A 146 4.48 18.03 -15.98
C PRO A 146 5.60 17.75 -16.98
N GLY A 147 5.54 16.60 -17.64
CA GLY A 147 6.64 16.15 -18.46
C GLY A 147 6.97 17.18 -19.53
N LYS A 148 8.27 17.29 -19.85
CA LYS A 148 8.72 18.16 -20.94
C LYS A 148 8.15 17.72 -22.30
N GLN A 149 7.68 16.47 -22.39
CA GLN A 149 7.03 15.90 -23.56
C GLN A 149 5.55 15.66 -23.30
N LYS A 150 4.72 15.86 -24.33
CA LYS A 150 3.25 15.73 -24.28
C LYS A 150 2.75 14.32 -23.91
N HIS A 151 3.63 13.31 -23.90
CA HIS A 151 3.35 11.90 -23.59
C HIS A 151 3.76 11.45 -22.19
N ASP A 152 4.50 12.27 -21.42
CA ASP A 152 4.86 11.95 -20.04
C ASP A 152 3.63 12.16 -19.14
N LEU A 153 2.89 11.09 -18.91
CA LEU A 153 1.71 11.11 -18.07
C LEU A 153 2.11 11.33 -16.60
N VAL A 154 1.57 12.38 -15.98
CA VAL A 154 1.69 12.62 -14.53
C VAL A 154 1.07 11.47 -13.73
N ARG A 155 0.06 10.79 -14.31
CA ARG A 155 -0.61 9.62 -13.73
C ARG A 155 -0.71 8.48 -14.77
N LYS A 156 -0.21 7.30 -14.42
CA LYS A 156 -0.30 6.07 -15.22
C LYS A 156 -1.39 5.17 -14.63
N ARG A 157 -2.28 4.64 -15.48
CA ARG A 157 -3.17 3.54 -15.09
C ARG A 157 -2.40 2.24 -15.16
N VAL A 158 -2.45 1.49 -14.07
CA VAL A 158 -1.70 0.26 -13.88
C VAL A 158 -2.72 -0.84 -13.59
N PRO A 159 -2.67 -1.96 -14.33
CA PRO A 159 -3.53 -3.09 -14.04
C PRO A 159 -3.10 -3.72 -12.71
N VAL A 160 -4.10 -4.09 -11.92
CA VAL A 160 -3.92 -4.74 -10.62
C VAL A 160 -4.64 -6.07 -10.64
N LEU A 161 -3.91 -7.15 -10.33
CA LEU A 161 -4.52 -8.46 -10.12
C LEU A 161 -4.75 -8.68 -8.63
N LEU A 162 -5.99 -8.91 -8.26
CA LEU A 162 -6.40 -9.22 -6.89
C LEU A 162 -6.43 -10.73 -6.73
N VAL A 163 -5.56 -11.26 -5.88
CA VAL A 163 -5.50 -12.68 -5.54
C VAL A 163 -6.02 -12.86 -4.13
N GLU A 164 -7.13 -13.58 -4.00
CA GLU A 164 -7.71 -13.88 -2.70
C GLU A 164 -6.93 -15.00 -2.02
N THR A 165 -6.48 -14.76 -0.80
CA THR A 165 -5.77 -15.75 0.00
C THR A 165 -6.40 -15.89 1.38
N ARG A 166 -6.04 -16.95 2.11
CA ARG A 166 -6.50 -17.13 3.50
C ARG A 166 -6.05 -16.01 4.46
N PHE A 167 -5.10 -15.19 4.03
CA PHE A 167 -4.51 -14.10 4.80
C PHE A 167 -4.98 -12.72 4.32
N GLY A 168 -6.05 -12.67 3.52
CA GLY A 168 -6.55 -11.44 2.90
C GLY A 168 -6.23 -11.36 1.41
N THR A 169 -6.61 -10.22 0.82
CA THR A 169 -6.43 -9.96 -0.61
C THR A 169 -5.02 -9.47 -0.88
N GLN A 170 -4.34 -10.13 -1.82
CA GLN A 170 -3.05 -9.67 -2.32
C GLN A 170 -3.23 -8.89 -3.61
N ARG A 171 -2.82 -7.63 -3.61
CA ARG A 171 -2.95 -6.69 -4.71
C ARG A 171 -1.64 -6.64 -5.50
N ILE A 172 -1.63 -7.22 -6.69
CA ILE A 172 -0.44 -7.30 -7.53
C ILE A 172 -0.52 -6.25 -8.64
N SER A 173 0.20 -5.14 -8.47
CA SER A 173 0.26 -4.05 -9.45
C SER A 173 1.35 -4.31 -10.50
N VAL A 174 0.98 -4.29 -11.79
CA VAL A 174 1.89 -4.66 -12.89
C VAL A 174 2.43 -3.44 -13.62
N PHE A 175 3.70 -3.14 -13.40
CA PHE A 175 4.43 -2.09 -14.09
C PHE A 175 5.20 -2.65 -15.28
N GLU A 176 5.56 -1.77 -16.22
CA GLU A 176 6.44 -2.14 -17.32
C GLU A 176 7.89 -2.27 -16.80
N THR A 177 8.70 -3.12 -17.43
CA THR A 177 10.09 -3.36 -17.02
C THR A 177 10.91 -2.07 -16.86
N ASP A 178 10.69 -1.08 -17.72
CA ASP A 178 11.39 0.21 -17.69
C ASP A 178 10.93 1.13 -16.54
N ASP A 179 9.72 0.92 -16.00
CA ASP A 179 9.18 1.72 -14.88
C ASP A 179 9.91 1.46 -13.56
N ILE A 180 10.76 0.44 -13.48
CA ILE A 180 11.54 0.14 -12.28
C ILE A 180 12.40 1.34 -11.84
N ARG A 181 12.92 2.10 -12.82
CA ARG A 181 13.78 3.28 -12.61
C ARG A 181 12.99 4.55 -12.29
N THR A 182 11.75 4.63 -12.77
CA THR A 182 10.88 5.80 -12.67
C THR A 182 9.76 5.57 -11.66
N ALA A 183 10.10 4.85 -10.59
CA ALA A 183 9.17 4.29 -9.62
C ALA A 183 7.99 5.23 -9.32
N PRO A 184 6.73 4.73 -9.37
CA PRO A 184 5.58 5.47 -8.88
C PRO A 184 5.87 6.12 -7.53
N ARG A 185 5.51 7.38 -7.41
CA ARG A 185 5.62 8.15 -6.18
C ARG A 185 4.38 7.88 -5.33
N LYS A 186 4.58 7.72 -4.01
CA LYS A 186 3.47 7.71 -3.06
C LYS A 186 2.79 9.09 -3.15
N ASN A 187 1.46 9.12 -3.22
CA ASN A 187 0.72 10.38 -3.43
C ASN A 187 1.08 11.40 -2.33
N GLY A 188 1.82 12.45 -2.69
CA GLY A 188 2.20 13.55 -1.79
C GLY A 188 3.62 13.46 -1.20
N GLU A 189 4.40 12.42 -1.50
CA GLU A 189 5.76 12.25 -0.97
C GLU A 189 6.83 12.51 -2.04
N LYS A 190 7.89 13.26 -1.68
CA LYS A 190 9.04 13.50 -2.57
C LYS A 190 9.92 12.25 -2.72
N SER A 191 9.90 11.36 -1.73
CA SER A 191 10.55 10.05 -1.75
C SER A 191 9.72 9.07 -2.57
N GLY A 192 10.39 8.24 -3.38
CA GLY A 192 9.72 7.16 -4.09
C GLY A 192 9.09 6.15 -3.13
N ILE A 193 8.22 5.28 -3.65
CA ILE A 193 7.66 4.17 -2.85
C ILE A 193 8.81 3.30 -2.34
N HIS A 194 8.90 3.15 -1.01
CA HIS A 194 9.80 2.19 -0.38
C HIS A 194 9.41 0.78 -0.82
N ARG A 195 10.41 -0.04 -1.15
CA ARG A 195 10.21 -1.38 -1.71
C ARG A 195 11.14 -2.35 -1.03
N MET A 196 10.61 -3.51 -0.68
CA MET A 196 11.39 -4.62 -0.15
C MET A 196 11.41 -5.75 -1.18
N ASN A 197 12.59 -6.08 -1.68
CA ASN A 197 12.74 -7.20 -2.60
C ASN A 197 12.70 -8.54 -1.85
N LEU A 198 12.68 -9.66 -2.60
CA LEU A 198 12.66 -11.01 -2.04
C LEU A 198 13.75 -11.28 -0.99
N LEU A 199 14.97 -10.82 -1.25
CA LEU A 199 16.12 -11.06 -0.36
C LEU A 199 15.95 -10.27 0.94
N GLN A 200 15.61 -8.99 0.84
CA GLN A 200 15.37 -8.12 2.00
C GLN A 200 14.19 -8.62 2.85
N LEU A 201 13.11 -9.13 2.24
CA LEU A 201 11.98 -9.70 2.98
C LEU A 201 12.38 -10.99 3.70
N THR A 202 13.20 -11.82 3.06
CA THR A 202 13.71 -13.05 3.67
C THR A 202 14.61 -12.73 4.86
N GLU A 203 15.48 -11.73 4.75
CA GLU A 203 16.33 -11.25 5.84
C GLU A 203 15.52 -10.62 6.98
N ALA A 204 14.48 -9.84 6.68
CA ALA A 204 13.61 -9.27 7.70
C ALA A 204 12.87 -10.37 8.49
N LEU A 205 12.45 -11.44 7.81
CA LEU A 205 11.81 -12.59 8.45
C LEU A 205 12.78 -13.45 9.27
N SER A 206 14.05 -13.55 8.88
CA SER A 206 15.06 -14.26 9.68
C SER A 206 15.52 -13.45 10.90
N ALA A 207 15.66 -12.13 10.76
CA ALA A 207 15.99 -11.22 11.86
C ALA A 207 14.87 -11.14 12.93
N GLY A 208 13.61 -11.24 12.51
CA GLY A 208 12.47 -11.31 13.44
C GLY A 208 12.44 -12.60 14.27
N LYS A 209 12.92 -13.73 13.70
CA LYS A 209 13.03 -15.01 14.42
C LYS A 209 14.10 -15.02 15.52
N SER A 210 15.17 -14.23 15.38
CA SER A 210 16.27 -14.20 16.36
C SER A 210 15.99 -13.36 17.60
N LEU A 211 14.92 -12.55 17.64
CA LEU A 211 14.51 -11.78 18.82
C LEU A 211 13.45 -12.50 19.69
N SER A 212 12.97 -13.67 19.26
CA SER A 212 11.91 -14.44 19.93
C SER A 212 12.38 -15.77 20.55
N GLU A 213 13.69 -16.03 20.60
CA GLU A 213 14.32 -17.15 21.33
C GLU A 213 15.16 -16.61 22.51
#